data_AF-A0A7W9TH05-F1
#
_entry.id   AF-A0A7W9TH05-F1
#
_cell.length_a   1.000
_cell.length_b   1.000
_cell.length_c   1.000
_cell.angle_alpha   90.00
_cell.angle_beta   90.00
_cell.angle_gamma   90.00
#
_symmetry.space_group_name_H-M   'P 1'
#
loop_
_entity.id
_entity.type
_entity.pdbx_description
1 polymer ?
#
loop_
_entity_poly.entity_id
_entity_poly.type
_entity_poly.pdbx_seq_one_letter_code
_entity_poly.pdbx_strand_id
1 'polypeptide(L)'
;MGATYTESGYSAEGLRNGTTSEKAWSNWRSGAKNPSDTITFTLPEARDVTRVVTHFHRDGTNVSFAESLKVQVRGSDGTWSDASDQVAVGTEGTPVADVPVRAAGPATGVRVVMTARPGGYITLGEIEVHAKAPGASADAAAASVELDGEPLAGFDPDRTSYRVAADRPDRARITATPRDPYAKVTVRKDAVGGRTVHTVTVTGEDGSRTQEYRIELTRR
;
A
#
# COMPACT_ATOMS: atom_id res chain seq x y z
N MET A 1 -12.17 15.99 5.33
CA MET A 1 -12.16 15.28 6.63
C MET A 1 -12.94 16.12 7.64
N GLY A 2 -13.31 15.62 8.83
CA GLY A 2 -14.01 16.45 9.81
C GLY A 2 -13.82 15.98 11.25
N ALA A 3 -14.09 16.87 12.20
CA ALA A 3 -14.10 16.56 13.62
C ALA A 3 -15.40 17.08 14.26
N THR A 4 -15.86 16.44 15.34
CA THR A 4 -17.03 16.92 16.10
C THR A 4 -16.79 18.28 16.75
N TYR A 5 -15.56 18.54 17.18
CA TYR A 5 -15.08 19.83 17.63
C TYR A 5 -13.62 20.02 17.22
N THR A 6 -13.17 21.27 17.07
CA THR A 6 -11.75 21.62 16.88
C THR A 6 -11.48 22.94 17.57
N GLU A 7 -10.38 23.01 18.32
CA GLU A 7 -9.88 24.24 18.95
C GLU A 7 -9.62 25.30 17.86
N SER A 8 -9.93 26.56 18.16
CA SER A 8 -9.64 27.68 17.25
C SER A 8 -8.16 27.75 16.91
N GLY A 9 -7.83 27.88 15.62
CA GLY A 9 -6.45 27.87 15.13
C GLY A 9 -5.92 26.50 14.69
N TYR A 10 -6.67 25.42 14.96
CA TYR A 10 -6.35 24.07 14.49
C TYR A 10 -7.34 23.60 13.41
N SER A 11 -7.00 22.52 12.72
CA SER A 11 -7.85 21.87 11.73
C SER A 11 -7.65 20.37 11.77
N ALA A 12 -8.72 19.60 11.55
CA ALA A 12 -8.58 18.15 11.37
C ALA A 12 -7.68 17.83 10.16
N GLU A 13 -7.66 18.67 9.12
CA GLU A 13 -6.88 18.44 7.90
C GLU A 13 -5.36 18.27 8.14
N GLY A 14 -4.83 18.78 9.25
CA GLY A 14 -3.43 18.55 9.62
C GLY A 14 -3.10 17.07 9.90
N LEU A 15 -4.09 16.26 10.28
CA LEU A 15 -3.93 14.85 10.69
C LEU A 15 -3.65 13.86 9.56
N ARG A 16 -3.37 14.35 8.36
CA ARG A 16 -3.06 13.53 7.18
C ARG A 16 -1.90 14.12 6.37
N ASN A 17 -1.02 14.89 7.02
CA ASN A 17 0.08 15.59 6.35
C ASN A 17 1.40 14.81 6.43
N GLY A 18 1.43 13.65 7.11
CA GLY A 18 2.60 12.80 7.28
C GLY A 18 3.53 13.22 8.42
N THR A 19 3.22 14.28 9.18
CA THR A 19 4.04 14.78 10.30
C THR A 19 3.45 14.31 11.63
N THR A 20 4.01 13.24 12.18
CA THR A 20 3.45 12.60 13.39
C THR A 20 3.72 13.35 14.70
N SER A 21 4.69 14.27 14.72
CA SER A 21 5.19 14.90 15.95
C SER A 21 4.53 16.25 16.30
N GLU A 22 3.93 16.93 15.32
CA GLU A 22 3.34 18.25 15.56
C GLU A 22 2.01 18.17 16.32
N LYS A 23 1.55 19.30 16.87
CA LYS A 23 0.18 19.41 17.37
C LYS A 23 -0.72 19.75 16.18
N ALA A 24 -1.03 18.79 15.33
CA ALA A 24 -1.84 19.02 14.13
C ALA A 24 -3.30 19.35 14.46
N TRP A 25 -3.83 18.74 15.52
CA TRP A 25 -5.22 18.94 15.96
C TRP A 25 -5.35 18.97 17.48
N SER A 26 -6.40 19.66 17.94
CA SER A 26 -6.75 19.80 19.35
C SER A 26 -8.26 19.94 19.52
N ASN A 27 -8.81 19.34 20.58
CA ASN A 27 -10.17 19.65 21.06
C ASN A 27 -10.20 20.55 22.30
N TRP A 28 -9.07 21.19 22.65
CA TRP A 28 -9.04 22.06 23.82
C TRP A 28 -10.06 23.19 23.69
N ARG A 29 -10.72 23.48 24.81
CA ARG A 29 -11.59 24.66 24.97
C ARG A 29 -11.51 25.20 26.38
N SER A 30 -11.81 26.48 26.53
CA SER A 30 -12.04 27.09 27.84
C SER A 30 -13.34 26.59 28.47
N GLY A 31 -13.39 26.60 29.81
CA GLY A 31 -14.55 26.15 30.57
C GLY A 31 -14.77 24.63 30.52
N ALA A 32 -16.03 24.22 30.36
CA ALA A 32 -16.43 22.81 30.32
C ALA A 32 -15.74 22.07 29.16
N LYS A 33 -15.04 20.99 29.49
CA LYS A 33 -14.30 20.16 28.53
C LYS A 33 -15.23 19.23 27.77
N ASN A 34 -14.87 18.90 26.54
CA ASN A 34 -15.59 17.89 25.77
C ASN A 34 -15.20 16.50 26.31
N PRO A 35 -16.15 15.67 26.75
CA PRO A 35 -15.85 14.32 27.26
C PRO A 35 -15.48 13.34 26.14
N SER A 36 -15.80 13.66 24.89
CA SER A 36 -15.50 12.84 23.73
C SER A 36 -15.44 13.73 22.48
N ASP A 37 -14.61 13.34 21.53
CA ASP A 37 -14.61 13.90 20.17
C ASP A 37 -14.30 12.80 19.16
N THR A 38 -14.77 12.97 17.93
CA THR A 38 -14.60 12.02 16.83
C THR A 38 -13.93 12.69 15.64
N ILE A 39 -12.89 12.06 15.09
CA ILE A 39 -12.34 12.41 13.77
C ILE A 39 -12.98 11.50 12.72
N THR A 40 -13.47 12.09 11.63
CA THR A 40 -14.11 11.40 10.50
C THR A 40 -13.32 11.60 9.20
N PHE A 41 -13.00 10.48 8.56
CA PHE A 41 -12.43 10.36 7.23
C PHE A 41 -13.51 9.91 6.26
N THR A 42 -13.61 10.58 5.11
CA THR A 42 -14.27 10.04 3.93
C THR A 42 -13.17 9.50 3.04
N LEU A 43 -13.26 8.23 2.65
CA LEU A 43 -12.28 7.64 1.74
C LEU A 43 -12.59 8.06 0.30
N PRO A 44 -11.56 8.31 -0.54
CA PRO A 44 -11.77 8.71 -1.94
C PRO A 44 -12.44 7.60 -2.76
N GLU A 45 -12.24 6.35 -2.36
CA GLU A 45 -12.93 5.18 -2.89
C GLU A 45 -13.15 4.15 -1.77
N ALA A 46 -14.03 3.18 -2.02
CA ALA A 46 -14.27 2.12 -1.06
C ALA A 46 -13.03 1.22 -0.93
N ARG A 47 -12.57 0.97 0.29
CA ARG A 47 -11.35 0.18 0.55
C ARG A 47 -11.54 -0.80 1.71
N ASP A 48 -10.90 -1.96 1.63
CA ASP A 48 -10.77 -2.88 2.75
C ASP A 48 -9.77 -2.33 3.79
N VAL A 49 -10.27 -1.53 4.72
CA VAL A 49 -9.46 -0.94 5.81
C VAL A 49 -8.98 -2.05 6.75
N THR A 50 -7.69 -2.06 7.07
CA THR A 50 -7.04 -3.13 7.85
C THR A 50 -6.64 -2.68 9.26
N ARG A 51 -6.19 -1.43 9.40
CA ARG A 51 -5.84 -0.83 10.70
C ARG A 51 -5.90 0.69 10.65
N VAL A 52 -6.03 1.33 11.81
CA VAL A 52 -5.91 2.76 11.98
C VAL A 52 -4.85 3.04 13.03
N VAL A 53 -3.86 3.87 12.68
CA VAL A 53 -2.81 4.30 13.60
C VAL A 53 -3.08 5.73 14.01
N THR A 54 -3.24 5.99 15.31
CA THR A 54 -3.47 7.32 15.86
C THR A 54 -2.24 7.77 16.62
N HIS A 55 -1.56 8.80 16.12
CA HIS A 55 -0.44 9.45 16.78
C HIS A 55 -0.97 10.60 17.62
N PHE A 56 -0.87 10.45 18.94
CA PHE A 56 -1.18 11.54 19.83
C PHE A 56 -0.05 12.58 19.88
N HIS A 57 -0.34 13.80 20.31
CA HIS A 57 0.67 14.84 20.55
C HIS A 57 0.65 15.24 22.03
N ARG A 58 1.80 15.34 22.69
CA ARG A 58 1.85 15.80 24.09
C ARG A 58 1.97 17.33 24.15
N ASP A 59 0.95 17.98 24.66
CA ASP A 59 0.92 19.44 24.81
C ASP A 59 1.58 19.87 26.13
N GLY A 60 2.89 20.11 26.06
CA GLY A 60 3.72 20.45 27.22
C GLY A 60 3.81 19.30 28.23
N THR A 61 3.53 19.59 29.50
CA THR A 61 3.53 18.58 30.58
C THR A 61 2.17 17.90 30.76
N ASN A 62 1.13 18.32 30.05
CA ASN A 62 -0.22 17.80 30.21
C ASN A 62 -0.34 16.38 29.64
N VAL A 63 -1.24 15.58 30.21
CA VAL A 63 -1.72 14.34 29.58
C VAL A 63 -2.86 14.71 28.64
N SER A 64 -2.51 15.30 27.49
CA SER A 64 -3.44 15.81 26.49
C SER A 64 -3.87 14.71 25.49
N PHE A 65 -4.13 13.51 26.01
CA PHE A 65 -4.48 12.34 25.20
C PHE A 65 -5.84 11.80 25.62
N ALA A 66 -6.47 11.04 24.73
CA ALA A 66 -7.67 10.29 25.06
C ALA A 66 -7.40 9.32 26.22
N GLU A 67 -8.43 8.98 26.98
CA GLU A 67 -8.44 7.83 27.89
C GLU A 67 -8.55 6.53 27.11
N SER A 68 -9.38 6.55 26.07
CA SER A 68 -9.60 5.42 25.18
C SER A 68 -10.06 5.88 23.81
N LEU A 69 -9.93 5.00 22.82
CA LEU A 69 -10.53 5.20 21.50
C LEU A 69 -11.12 3.92 20.95
N LYS A 70 -12.02 4.05 19.96
CA LYS A 70 -12.44 2.94 19.10
C LYS A 70 -12.54 3.41 17.65
N VAL A 71 -12.44 2.46 16.74
CA VAL A 71 -12.59 2.70 15.30
C VAL A 71 -13.98 2.27 14.86
N GLN A 72 -14.64 3.13 14.08
CA GLN A 72 -15.85 2.82 13.35
C GLN A 72 -15.58 2.92 11.85
N VAL A 73 -16.29 2.13 11.05
CA VAL A 73 -16.25 2.20 9.58
C VAL A 73 -17.64 2.47 9.03
N ARG A 74 -17.69 3.16 7.90
CA ARG A 74 -18.92 3.36 7.12
C ARG A 74 -18.96 2.36 5.98
N GLY A 75 -19.96 1.50 5.95
CA GLY A 75 -20.20 0.56 4.84
C GLY A 75 -20.55 1.26 3.53
N SER A 76 -20.68 0.49 2.45
CA SER A 76 -21.19 0.98 1.15
C SER A 76 -22.67 1.38 1.20
N ASP A 77 -23.41 0.84 2.17
CA ASP A 77 -24.80 1.20 2.48
C ASP A 77 -24.92 2.55 3.23
N GLY A 78 -23.79 3.16 3.60
CA GLY A 78 -23.74 4.42 4.35
C GLY A 78 -23.85 4.26 5.87
N THR A 79 -23.98 3.03 6.38
CA THR A 79 -24.15 2.76 7.81
C THR A 79 -22.81 2.77 8.53
N TRP A 80 -22.75 3.41 9.69
CA TRP A 80 -21.58 3.35 10.58
C TRP A 80 -21.70 2.15 11.53
N SER A 81 -20.62 1.38 11.68
CA SER A 81 -20.52 0.27 12.62
C SER A 81 -19.19 0.29 13.36
N ASP A 82 -19.17 -0.25 14.58
CA ASP A 82 -17.93 -0.46 15.33
C ASP A 82 -17.08 -1.51 14.61
N ALA A 83 -15.81 -1.15 14.36
CA ALA A 83 -14.84 -2.01 13.68
C ALA A 83 -13.66 -2.40 14.59
N SER A 84 -13.66 -1.93 15.83
CA SER A 84 -12.73 -2.35 16.88
C SER A 84 -13.45 -2.40 18.23
N ASP A 85 -12.86 -3.09 19.19
CA ASP A 85 -13.22 -2.89 20.59
C ASP A 85 -12.70 -1.51 21.05
N GLN A 86 -13.12 -1.08 22.23
CA GLN A 86 -12.53 0.09 22.88
C GLN A 86 -11.11 -0.23 23.35
N VAL A 87 -10.16 0.61 22.97
CA VAL A 87 -8.73 0.48 23.28
C VAL A 87 -8.35 1.56 24.28
N ALA A 88 -7.79 1.16 25.42
CA ALA A 88 -7.25 2.09 26.41
C ALA A 88 -5.96 2.75 25.89
N VAL A 89 -5.81 4.04 26.15
CA VAL A 89 -4.61 4.80 25.81
C VAL A 89 -3.81 5.05 27.09
N GLY A 90 -2.50 4.78 27.05
CA GLY A 90 -1.60 5.00 28.18
C GLY A 90 -1.37 6.48 28.49
N THR A 91 -0.64 6.76 29.58
CA THR A 91 -0.31 8.13 30.03
C THR A 91 1.17 8.47 29.90
N GLU A 92 2.02 7.50 29.57
CA GLU A 92 3.48 7.67 29.47
C GLU A 92 3.89 8.18 28.08
N GLY A 93 4.97 8.97 28.03
CA GLY A 93 5.55 9.46 26.78
C GLY A 93 4.52 10.13 25.86
N THR A 94 4.60 9.85 24.56
CA THR A 94 3.61 10.26 23.56
C THR A 94 3.00 9.00 22.94
N PRO A 95 1.80 8.57 23.36
CA PRO A 95 1.21 7.32 22.93
C PRO A 95 0.94 7.27 21.43
N VAL A 96 1.05 6.07 20.88
CA VAL A 96 0.55 5.71 19.55
C VAL A 96 -0.42 4.54 19.72
N ALA A 97 -1.62 4.68 19.20
CA ALA A 97 -2.61 3.61 19.20
C ALA A 97 -2.70 2.99 17.81
N ASP A 98 -2.21 1.76 17.65
CA ASP A 98 -2.37 0.96 16.44
C ASP A 98 -3.54 0.00 16.63
N VAL A 99 -4.66 0.26 15.94
CA VAL A 99 -5.91 -0.45 16.14
C VAL A 99 -6.27 -1.26 14.89
N PRO A 100 -6.32 -2.60 14.99
CA PRO A 100 -6.79 -3.43 13.88
C PRO A 100 -8.28 -3.17 13.60
N VAL A 101 -8.63 -3.15 12.32
CA VAL A 101 -10.00 -2.92 11.85
C VAL A 101 -10.63 -4.23 11.41
N ARG A 102 -11.77 -4.56 12.03
CA ARG A 102 -12.61 -5.72 11.77
C ARG A 102 -13.88 -5.26 11.05
N ALA A 103 -13.80 -5.16 9.72
CA ALA A 103 -14.93 -4.80 8.86
C ALA A 103 -15.37 -5.98 8.00
N ALA A 104 -16.67 -6.10 7.72
CA ALA A 104 -17.22 -7.17 6.89
C ALA A 104 -16.94 -7.01 5.38
N GLY A 105 -16.52 -5.81 4.96
CA GLY A 105 -16.19 -5.49 3.57
C GLY A 105 -15.64 -4.07 3.42
N PRO A 106 -15.54 -3.57 2.17
CA PRO A 106 -14.97 -2.26 1.89
C PRO A 106 -15.71 -1.13 2.60
N ALA A 107 -14.95 -0.25 3.24
CA ALA A 107 -15.46 0.94 3.89
C ALA A 107 -15.36 2.15 2.96
N THR A 108 -16.30 3.08 3.08
CA THR A 108 -16.30 4.40 2.40
C THR A 108 -15.91 5.54 3.34
N GLY A 109 -15.74 5.25 4.63
CA GLY A 109 -15.36 6.22 5.65
C GLY A 109 -14.88 5.54 6.92
N VAL A 110 -14.09 6.26 7.70
CA VAL A 110 -13.50 5.81 8.97
C VAL A 110 -13.74 6.86 10.03
N ARG A 111 -14.04 6.44 11.26
CA ARG A 111 -14.19 7.29 12.43
C ARG A 111 -13.27 6.81 13.52
N VAL A 112 -12.51 7.72 14.12
CA VAL A 112 -11.79 7.49 15.38
C VAL A 112 -12.60 8.19 16.46
N VAL A 113 -13.33 7.42 17.25
CA VAL A 113 -14.17 7.92 18.35
C VAL A 113 -13.34 7.86 19.62
N MET A 114 -13.06 9.01 20.22
CA MET A 114 -12.16 9.12 21.37
C MET A 114 -12.91 9.61 22.60
N THR A 115 -12.64 9.01 23.75
CA THR A 115 -13.11 9.48 25.06
C THR A 115 -11.98 10.26 25.70
N ALA A 116 -12.23 11.51 26.06
CA ALA A 116 -11.27 12.34 26.78
C ALA A 116 -11.20 11.91 28.24
N ARG A 117 -10.02 12.07 28.86
CA ARG A 117 -9.87 11.90 30.30
C ARG A 117 -10.72 12.92 31.06
N PRO A 118 -11.25 12.61 32.26
CA PRO A 118 -12.01 13.57 33.06
C PRO A 118 -11.27 14.90 33.24
N GLY A 119 -11.88 16.01 32.78
CA GLY A 119 -11.28 17.35 32.84
C GLY A 119 -10.12 17.61 31.86
N GLY A 120 -9.75 16.61 31.06
CA GLY A 120 -8.68 16.69 30.06
C GLY A 120 -9.14 17.19 28.70
N TYR A 121 -8.22 17.11 27.74
CA TYR A 121 -8.44 17.39 26.32
C TYR A 121 -7.50 16.48 25.50
N ILE A 122 -7.73 16.41 24.20
CA ILE A 122 -7.08 15.49 23.27
C ILE A 122 -6.36 16.34 22.23
N THR A 123 -5.10 16.00 22.00
CA THR A 123 -4.27 16.56 20.93
C THR A 123 -3.64 15.43 20.12
N LEU A 124 -3.62 15.61 18.82
CA LEU A 124 -3.18 14.61 17.85
C LEU A 124 -2.15 15.21 16.90
N GLY A 125 -1.21 14.38 16.45
CA GLY A 125 -0.26 14.71 15.40
C GLY A 125 -0.68 14.16 14.04
N GLU A 126 -1.07 12.90 13.96
CA GLU A 126 -1.43 12.25 12.69
C GLU A 126 -2.41 11.11 12.94
N ILE A 127 -3.26 10.82 11.96
CA ILE A 127 -3.99 9.56 11.89
C ILE A 127 -3.76 8.92 10.53
N GLU A 128 -3.22 7.70 10.54
CA GLU A 128 -3.01 6.91 9.34
C GLU A 128 -4.12 5.87 9.19
N VAL A 129 -4.81 5.87 8.04
CA VAL A 129 -5.78 4.83 7.69
C VAL A 129 -5.14 3.87 6.70
N HIS A 130 -4.89 2.64 7.13
CA HIS A 130 -4.27 1.60 6.31
C HIS A 130 -5.36 0.71 5.70
N ALA A 131 -5.23 0.41 4.41
CA ALA A 131 -6.16 -0.45 3.70
C ALA A 131 -5.43 -1.34 2.69
N LYS A 132 -6.10 -2.41 2.25
CA LYS A 132 -5.59 -3.23 1.15
C LYS A 132 -5.48 -2.38 -0.13
N ALA A 133 -4.35 -2.51 -0.80
CA ALA A 133 -4.17 -2.06 -2.17
C ALA A 133 -4.25 -3.28 -3.10
N PRO A 134 -4.67 -3.12 -4.37
CA PRO A 134 -4.46 -4.14 -5.39
C PRO A 134 -2.97 -4.52 -5.42
N GLY A 135 -2.65 -5.81 -5.32
CA GLY A 135 -1.28 -6.27 -5.50
C GLY A 135 -0.94 -6.30 -6.98
N ALA A 136 0.26 -5.85 -7.33
CA ALA A 136 0.88 -6.14 -8.62
C ALA A 136 1.55 -7.52 -8.55
N SER A 137 1.50 -8.29 -9.63
CA SER A 137 2.06 -9.64 -9.65
C SER A 137 3.59 -9.62 -9.80
N ALA A 138 4.26 -10.52 -9.07
CA ALA A 138 5.70 -10.75 -9.17
C ALA A 138 6.06 -11.84 -10.20
N ASP A 139 5.09 -12.35 -10.98
CA ASP A 139 5.35 -13.41 -11.96
C ASP A 139 6.17 -12.85 -13.13
N ALA A 140 7.46 -13.21 -13.13
CA ALA A 140 8.42 -12.82 -14.15
C ALA A 140 8.63 -13.90 -15.21
N ALA A 141 7.81 -14.95 -15.29
CA ALA A 141 7.98 -15.99 -16.30
C ALA A 141 7.46 -15.55 -17.69
N ALA A 142 8.15 -15.96 -18.75
CA ALA A 142 7.55 -15.95 -20.09
C ALA A 142 6.57 -17.13 -20.24
N ALA A 143 5.44 -16.90 -20.89
CA ALA A 143 4.53 -17.95 -21.37
C ALA A 143 5.05 -18.58 -22.68
N SER A 144 5.66 -17.77 -23.55
CA SER A 144 6.28 -18.23 -24.79
C SER A 144 7.49 -17.37 -25.16
N VAL A 145 8.40 -17.98 -25.91
CA VAL A 145 9.46 -17.30 -26.65
C VAL A 145 9.41 -17.79 -28.09
N GLU A 146 9.55 -16.87 -29.05
CA GLU A 146 9.41 -17.14 -30.47
C GLU A 146 10.67 -16.71 -31.22
N LEU A 147 11.03 -17.49 -32.24
CA LEU A 147 12.07 -17.21 -33.22
C LEU A 147 11.42 -16.94 -34.57
N ASP A 148 11.57 -15.70 -35.07
CA ASP A 148 11.00 -15.26 -36.34
C ASP A 148 9.47 -15.49 -36.45
N GLY A 149 8.76 -15.44 -35.31
CA GLY A 149 7.33 -15.68 -35.20
C GLY A 149 6.94 -17.14 -34.93
N GLU A 150 7.89 -18.07 -34.95
CA GLU A 150 7.65 -19.47 -34.64
C GLU A 150 7.99 -19.77 -33.17
N PRO A 151 7.11 -20.43 -32.39
CA PRO A 151 7.40 -20.79 -31.01
C PRO A 151 8.65 -21.66 -30.88
N LEU A 152 9.48 -21.38 -29.86
CA LEU A 152 10.59 -22.26 -29.49
C LEU A 152 10.04 -23.61 -29.03
N ALA A 153 10.34 -24.66 -29.78
CA ALA A 153 9.89 -26.01 -29.46
C ALA A 153 10.43 -26.46 -28.09
N GLY A 154 9.54 -26.95 -27.23
CA GLY A 154 9.90 -27.40 -25.88
C GLY A 154 10.32 -26.27 -24.94
N PHE A 155 9.87 -25.03 -25.19
CA PHE A 155 10.05 -23.94 -24.24
C PHE A 155 9.44 -24.31 -22.87
N ASP A 156 10.26 -24.17 -21.84
CA ASP A 156 9.91 -24.37 -20.44
C ASP A 156 10.25 -23.08 -19.67
N PRO A 157 9.27 -22.43 -19.01
CA PRO A 157 9.48 -21.19 -18.28
C PRO A 157 10.53 -21.28 -17.16
N ASP A 158 10.83 -22.49 -16.65
CA ASP A 158 11.80 -22.73 -15.59
C ASP A 158 13.23 -22.97 -16.15
N ARG A 159 13.36 -23.18 -17.46
CA ARG A 159 14.65 -23.32 -18.14
C ARG A 159 15.10 -21.97 -18.70
N THR A 160 16.27 -21.50 -18.26
CA THR A 160 16.81 -20.17 -18.61
C THR A 160 17.78 -20.17 -19.79
N SER A 161 18.12 -21.33 -20.37
CA SER A 161 19.07 -21.41 -21.48
C SER A 161 18.64 -22.34 -22.61
N TYR A 162 18.67 -21.82 -23.83
CA TYR A 162 18.28 -22.49 -25.06
C TYR A 162 19.36 -22.40 -26.12
N ARG A 163 19.50 -23.47 -26.90
CA ARG A 163 20.22 -23.47 -28.17
C ARG A 163 19.25 -23.80 -29.27
N VAL A 164 19.18 -22.94 -30.28
CA VAL A 164 18.15 -23.03 -31.32
C VAL A 164 18.83 -22.88 -32.68
N ALA A 165 18.47 -23.75 -33.62
CA ALA A 165 18.95 -23.64 -34.99
C ALA A 165 18.13 -22.60 -35.77
N ALA A 166 18.81 -21.69 -36.46
CA ALA A 166 18.23 -20.66 -37.31
C ALA A 166 18.97 -20.60 -38.65
N ASP A 167 18.26 -20.31 -39.74
CA ASP A 167 18.87 -20.24 -41.08
C ASP A 167 19.85 -19.05 -41.18
N ARG A 168 19.46 -17.91 -40.58
CA ARG A 168 20.27 -16.68 -40.51
C ARG A 168 20.30 -16.14 -39.07
N PRO A 169 21.14 -16.71 -38.18
CA PRO A 169 21.21 -16.30 -36.78
C PRO A 169 21.42 -14.78 -36.60
N ASP A 170 22.24 -14.18 -37.47
CA ASP A 170 22.55 -12.75 -37.47
C ASP A 170 21.35 -11.87 -37.84
N ARG A 171 20.29 -12.41 -38.46
CA ARG A 171 19.08 -11.66 -38.85
C ARG A 171 17.81 -12.08 -38.11
N ALA A 172 17.89 -13.15 -37.34
CA ALA A 172 16.77 -13.65 -36.55
C ALA A 172 16.24 -12.62 -35.55
N ARG A 173 14.92 -12.64 -35.36
CA ARG A 173 14.18 -11.86 -34.37
C ARG A 173 13.67 -12.79 -33.26
N ILE A 174 13.90 -12.39 -32.02
CA ILE A 174 13.33 -13.02 -30.84
C ILE A 174 12.22 -12.13 -30.28
N THR A 175 11.06 -12.73 -30.01
CA THR A 175 9.95 -12.15 -29.24
C THR A 175 9.60 -13.06 -28.07
N ALA A 176 8.93 -12.51 -27.06
CA ALA A 176 8.43 -13.29 -25.93
C ALA A 176 7.11 -12.71 -25.42
N THR A 177 6.23 -13.60 -24.97
CA THR A 177 4.97 -13.23 -24.32
C THR A 177 5.10 -13.54 -22.83
N PRO A 178 4.90 -12.58 -21.92
CA PRO A 178 4.94 -12.85 -20.49
C PRO A 178 3.71 -13.65 -20.05
N ARG A 179 3.81 -14.41 -18.94
CA ARG A 179 2.64 -15.08 -18.34
C ARG A 179 1.72 -14.09 -17.64
N ASP A 180 2.32 -13.10 -16.99
CA ASP A 180 1.62 -11.93 -16.47
C ASP A 180 1.46 -10.89 -17.60
N PRO A 181 0.23 -10.54 -18.02
CA PRO A 181 0.00 -9.60 -19.09
C PRO A 181 0.48 -8.17 -18.80
N TYR A 182 0.75 -7.84 -17.53
CA TYR A 182 1.28 -6.54 -17.10
C TYR A 182 2.80 -6.56 -16.87
N ALA A 183 3.45 -7.73 -16.98
CA ALA A 183 4.90 -7.82 -16.89
C ALA A 183 5.60 -7.18 -18.10
N LYS A 184 6.80 -6.64 -17.83
CA LYS A 184 7.62 -5.97 -18.84
C LYS A 184 8.59 -6.95 -19.48
N VAL A 185 8.60 -7.01 -20.81
CA VAL A 185 9.56 -7.82 -21.60
C VAL A 185 10.56 -6.91 -22.29
N THR A 186 11.84 -7.25 -22.21
CA THR A 186 12.91 -6.65 -23.01
C THR A 186 13.73 -7.75 -23.68
N VAL A 187 14.22 -7.48 -24.90
CA VAL A 187 15.05 -8.44 -25.65
C VAL A 187 16.32 -7.73 -26.09
N ARG A 188 17.46 -8.25 -25.66
CA ARG A 188 18.80 -7.74 -26.02
C ARG A 188 19.51 -8.77 -26.89
N LYS A 189 20.19 -8.30 -27.93
CA LYS A 189 21.00 -9.15 -28.83
C LYS A 189 22.47 -8.86 -28.61
N ASP A 190 23.25 -9.92 -28.44
CA ASP A 190 24.70 -9.91 -28.29
C ASP A 190 25.38 -10.78 -29.34
N ALA A 191 26.59 -10.38 -29.72
CA ALA A 191 27.52 -11.23 -30.45
C ALA A 191 28.64 -11.65 -29.51
N VAL A 192 28.62 -12.90 -29.04
CA VAL A 192 29.64 -13.43 -28.10
C VAL A 192 30.49 -14.45 -28.82
N GLY A 193 31.76 -14.14 -29.06
CA GLY A 193 32.71 -15.06 -29.71
C GLY A 193 32.26 -15.54 -31.09
N GLY A 194 31.64 -14.66 -31.89
CA GLY A 194 31.10 -14.99 -33.22
C GLY A 194 29.74 -15.70 -33.21
N ARG A 195 29.13 -15.91 -32.03
CA ARG A 195 27.80 -16.52 -31.88
C ARG A 195 26.75 -15.45 -31.64
N THR A 196 25.55 -15.65 -32.17
CA THR A 196 24.41 -14.78 -31.91
C THR A 196 23.65 -15.25 -30.68
N VAL A 197 23.56 -14.39 -29.67
CA VAL A 197 22.84 -14.69 -28.43
C VAL A 197 21.79 -13.61 -28.19
N HIS A 198 20.58 -14.02 -27.87
CA HIS A 198 19.53 -13.13 -27.38
C HIS A 198 19.31 -13.37 -25.89
N THR A 199 19.18 -12.30 -25.12
CA THR A 199 18.75 -12.34 -23.72
C THR A 199 17.37 -11.72 -23.66
N VAL A 200 16.37 -12.53 -23.35
CA VAL A 200 15.01 -12.07 -23.05
C VAL A 200 14.93 -11.88 -21.55
N THR A 201 14.62 -10.67 -21.11
CA THR A 201 14.46 -10.33 -19.70
C THR A 201 12.99 -9.98 -19.48
N VAL A 202 12.31 -10.78 -18.66
CA VAL A 202 10.93 -10.56 -18.23
C VAL A 202 10.96 -10.07 -16.78
N THR A 203 10.28 -8.96 -16.49
CA THR A 203 10.18 -8.36 -15.16
C THR A 203 8.72 -8.34 -14.75
N GLY A 204 8.39 -8.88 -13.57
CA GLY A 204 7.02 -8.89 -13.04
C GLY A 204 6.43 -7.48 -12.96
N GLU A 205 5.10 -7.37 -12.95
CA GLU A 205 4.38 -6.09 -12.86
C GLU A 205 4.85 -5.23 -11.69
N ASP A 206 5.11 -5.87 -10.53
CA ASP A 206 5.57 -5.19 -9.32
C ASP A 206 7.07 -4.77 -9.35
N GLY A 207 7.81 -5.19 -10.37
CA GLY A 207 9.25 -4.92 -10.52
C GLY A 207 10.16 -5.67 -9.56
N SER A 208 9.64 -6.52 -8.67
CA SER A 208 10.41 -7.17 -7.60
C SER A 208 11.18 -8.41 -8.08
N ARG A 209 10.75 -9.03 -9.20
CA ARG A 209 11.37 -10.22 -9.78
C ARG A 209 11.66 -10.04 -11.26
N THR A 210 12.74 -10.68 -11.69
CA THR A 210 13.18 -10.73 -13.08
C THR A 210 13.63 -12.14 -13.42
N GLN A 211 13.24 -12.63 -14.60
CA GLN A 211 13.72 -13.87 -15.18
C GLN A 211 14.40 -13.59 -16.52
N GLU A 212 15.57 -14.19 -16.72
CA GLU A 212 16.32 -14.07 -17.97
C GLU A 212 16.37 -15.40 -18.73
N TYR A 213 16.02 -15.36 -20.00
CA TYR A 213 16.14 -16.47 -20.94
C TYR A 213 17.25 -16.16 -21.95
N ARG A 214 18.33 -16.94 -21.89
CA ARG A 214 19.47 -16.86 -22.81
C ARG A 214 19.26 -17.82 -23.98
N ILE A 215 19.11 -17.27 -25.17
CA ILE A 215 18.85 -18.02 -26.41
C ILE A 215 20.06 -17.88 -27.33
N GLU A 216 20.87 -18.93 -27.43
CA GLU A 216 22.01 -19.02 -28.34
C GLU A 216 21.53 -19.57 -29.68
N LEU A 217 21.67 -18.77 -30.75
CA LEU A 217 21.32 -19.17 -32.10
C LEU A 217 22.52 -19.81 -32.79
N THR A 218 22.28 -20.99 -33.35
CA THR A 218 23.23 -21.75 -34.15
C THR A 218 22.76 -21.77 -35.60
N ARG A 219 23.70 -21.78 -36.55
CA ARG A 219 23.32 -21.93 -37.96
C ARG A 219 22.80 -23.35 -38.19
N ARG A 220 21.63 -23.46 -38.83
CA ARG A 220 21.05 -24.72 -39.28
C ARG A 220 21.92 -25.39 -40.35
#